data_AF-A0A2T9YWA9-F1
#
_entry.id   AF-A0A2T9YWA9-F1
#
_cell.length_a   1.000
_cell.length_b   1.000
_cell.length_c   1.000
_cell.angle_alpha   90.00
_cell.angle_beta   90.00
_cell.angle_gamma   90.00
#
_symmetry.space_group_name_H-M   'P 1'
#
loop_
_entity.id
_entity.type
_entity.pdbx_description
1 polymer ?
#
loop_
_entity_poly.entity_id
_entity_poly.type
_entity_poly.pdbx_seq_one_letter_code
_entity_poly.pdbx_strand_id
1 'polypeptide(L)'
;MSNTDQSASLMSKLLLQRWKMLAEVCQIKGCNNPLMENPENGKHFCVIHEYNIKESKNSNTKDEENIKDNFEIINKKKSLQSDIAGEKIGKLLLQGWTLLDNFCQNENCIGVPLVRDRNDIMETCVLCGNNYMSESNYIKKFKMQPEIPTIENHNDSKKPTTGSVNQSEFFLEHLEKEKLDSPYPKLMEIDENSETSNVNDVRDQESITESIPLKKHTKTYTSTNTTVSILERKMEYLLSTLGKTSDIKTTTDILVAIEKCAIAIKECRGL
;
A
#
# COMPACT_ATOMS: atom_id res chain seq x y z
N MET A 1 -30.54 -5.98 -32.95
CA MET A 1 -29.63 -6.32 -31.84
C MET A 1 -28.35 -5.53 -32.07
N SER A 2 -27.96 -4.69 -31.14
CA SER A 2 -26.78 -3.83 -31.30
C SER A 2 -25.51 -4.67 -31.17
N ASN A 3 -24.41 -4.28 -31.82
CA ASN A 3 -23.12 -5.00 -31.72
C ASN A 3 -22.62 -5.10 -30.26
N THR A 4 -23.06 -4.18 -29.39
CA THR A 4 -22.80 -4.18 -27.95
C THR A 4 -23.57 -5.26 -27.19
N ASP A 5 -24.79 -5.60 -27.61
CA ASP A 5 -25.56 -6.69 -26.99
C ASP A 5 -24.94 -8.05 -27.33
N GLN A 6 -24.42 -8.18 -28.55
CA GLN A 6 -23.74 -9.39 -29.00
C GLN A 6 -22.41 -9.61 -28.27
N SER A 7 -21.62 -8.56 -28.03
CA SER A 7 -20.38 -8.68 -27.27
C SER A 7 -20.64 -9.10 -25.82
N ALA A 8 -21.63 -8.51 -25.15
CA ALA A 8 -21.97 -8.86 -23.77
C ALA A 8 -22.38 -10.33 -23.62
N SER A 9 -23.18 -10.84 -24.57
CA SER A 9 -23.61 -12.26 -24.59
C SER A 9 -22.45 -13.22 -24.83
N LEU A 10 -21.52 -12.88 -25.73
CA LEU A 10 -20.33 -13.71 -25.98
C LEU A 10 -19.37 -13.66 -24.78
N MET A 11 -19.17 -12.50 -24.17
CA MET A 11 -18.34 -12.37 -22.97
C MET A 11 -18.90 -13.22 -21.82
N SER A 12 -20.21 -13.16 -21.56
CA SER A 12 -20.82 -13.95 -20.49
C SER A 12 -20.64 -15.45 -20.72
N LYS A 13 -20.81 -15.91 -21.98
CA LYS A 13 -20.56 -17.31 -22.36
C LYS A 13 -19.12 -17.74 -22.09
N LEU A 14 -18.13 -16.92 -22.45
CA LEU A 14 -16.71 -17.23 -22.25
C LEU A 14 -16.34 -17.24 -20.76
N LEU A 15 -16.88 -16.33 -19.95
CA LEU A 15 -16.67 -16.34 -18.50
C LEU A 15 -17.17 -17.64 -17.86
N LEU A 16 -18.34 -18.15 -18.30
CA LEU A 16 -18.86 -19.45 -17.85
C LEU A 16 -17.96 -20.62 -18.26
N GLN A 17 -17.22 -20.47 -19.36
CA GLN A 17 -16.21 -21.42 -19.82
C GLN A 17 -14.84 -21.22 -19.14
N ARG A 18 -14.78 -20.44 -18.06
CA ARG A 18 -13.56 -20.13 -17.28
C ARG A 18 -12.53 -19.28 -18.04
N TRP A 19 -12.95 -18.55 -19.07
CA TRP A 19 -12.09 -17.51 -19.65
C TRP A 19 -12.01 -16.33 -18.69
N LYS A 20 -10.86 -15.65 -18.68
CA LYS A 20 -10.60 -14.51 -17.81
C LYS A 20 -10.73 -13.22 -18.61
N MET A 21 -11.53 -12.27 -18.12
CA MET A 21 -11.55 -10.92 -18.68
C MET A 21 -10.32 -10.15 -18.22
N LEU A 22 -9.69 -9.44 -19.14
CA LEU A 22 -8.51 -8.61 -18.89
C LEU A 22 -8.88 -7.13 -18.78
N ALA A 23 -8.01 -6.35 -18.14
CA ALA A 23 -8.15 -4.90 -18.08
C ALA A 23 -7.80 -4.21 -19.42
N GLU A 24 -7.11 -4.92 -20.32
CA GLU A 24 -6.76 -4.43 -21.66
C GLU A 24 -7.97 -4.48 -22.61
N VAL A 25 -8.05 -3.49 -23.49
CA VAL A 25 -9.09 -3.39 -24.53
C VAL A 25 -8.53 -3.72 -25.91
N CYS A 26 -9.42 -4.07 -26.84
CA CYS A 26 -9.06 -4.33 -28.23
C CYS A 26 -8.40 -3.10 -28.88
N GLN A 27 -7.28 -3.31 -29.59
CA GLN A 27 -6.52 -2.23 -30.23
C GLN A 27 -7.09 -1.79 -31.60
N ILE A 28 -8.11 -2.48 -32.10
CA ILE A 28 -8.75 -2.12 -33.37
C ILE A 28 -9.48 -0.79 -33.19
N LYS A 29 -9.15 0.18 -34.05
CA LYS A 29 -9.71 1.52 -34.01
C LYS A 29 -11.24 1.49 -33.95
N GLY A 30 -11.81 2.06 -32.89
CA GLY A 30 -13.26 2.11 -32.66
C GLY A 30 -13.82 0.89 -31.90
N CYS A 31 -13.00 -0.07 -31.51
CA CYS A 31 -13.39 -1.17 -30.63
C CYS A 31 -12.97 -0.88 -29.19
N ASN A 32 -13.92 -0.93 -28.26
CA ASN A 32 -13.66 -0.75 -26.83
C ASN A 32 -13.96 -2.04 -26.03
N ASN A 33 -14.08 -3.19 -26.70
CA ASN A 33 -14.35 -4.43 -26.00
C ASN A 33 -13.11 -4.88 -25.21
N PRO A 34 -13.29 -5.36 -23.97
CA PRO A 34 -12.20 -5.92 -23.19
C PRO A 34 -11.70 -7.21 -23.86
N LEU A 35 -10.43 -7.52 -23.63
CA LEU A 35 -9.83 -8.78 -24.07
C LEU A 35 -10.16 -9.91 -23.10
N MET A 36 -10.30 -11.11 -23.65
CA MET A 36 -10.56 -12.35 -22.93
C MET A 36 -9.37 -13.29 -23.09
N GLU A 37 -8.88 -13.84 -21.99
CA GLU A 37 -7.79 -14.82 -21.95
C GLU A 37 -8.35 -16.24 -21.92
N ASN A 38 -7.90 -17.07 -22.86
CA ASN A 38 -8.26 -18.48 -22.93
C ASN A 38 -7.52 -19.26 -21.82
N PRO A 39 -8.23 -20.03 -20.97
CA PRO A 39 -7.62 -20.73 -19.85
C PRO A 39 -6.70 -21.89 -20.25
N GLU A 40 -6.84 -22.45 -21.45
CA GLU A 40 -6.06 -23.61 -21.91
C GLU A 40 -4.70 -23.21 -22.49
N ASN A 41 -4.62 -22.04 -23.13
CA ASN A 41 -3.44 -21.63 -23.89
C ASN A 41 -2.95 -20.20 -23.62
N GLY A 42 -3.61 -19.46 -22.73
CA GLY A 42 -3.24 -18.09 -22.33
C GLY A 42 -3.33 -17.06 -23.46
N LYS A 43 -3.99 -17.37 -24.58
CA LYS A 43 -4.13 -16.42 -25.69
C LYS A 43 -5.23 -15.41 -25.39
N HIS A 44 -4.96 -14.15 -25.73
CA HIS A 44 -5.90 -13.05 -25.61
C HIS A 44 -6.73 -12.91 -26.88
N PHE A 45 -8.03 -12.69 -26.72
CA PHE A 45 -9.00 -12.54 -27.81
C PHE A 45 -9.96 -11.39 -27.53
N CYS A 46 -10.27 -10.61 -28.57
CA CYS A 46 -11.45 -9.75 -28.57
C CYS A 46 -12.66 -10.55 -29.07
N VAL A 47 -13.78 -10.50 -28.33
CA VAL A 47 -15.02 -11.24 -28.69
C VAL A 47 -15.65 -10.81 -30.01
N ILE A 48 -15.29 -9.63 -30.52
CA ILE A 48 -15.80 -9.12 -31.82
C ILE A 48 -14.81 -9.38 -32.96
N HIS A 49 -13.50 -9.37 -32.68
CA HIS A 49 -12.49 -9.29 -33.74
C HIS A 49 -11.50 -10.46 -33.76
N GLU A 50 -11.67 -11.47 -32.90
CA GLU A 50 -10.77 -12.65 -32.78
C GLU A 50 -9.27 -12.28 -32.75
N TYR A 51 -8.98 -11.07 -32.28
CA TYR A 51 -7.65 -10.47 -32.36
C TYR A 51 -6.71 -11.14 -31.36
N ASN A 52 -5.69 -11.82 -31.88
CA ASN A 52 -4.62 -12.47 -31.10
C ASN A 52 -3.42 -11.52 -31.02
N ILE A 53 -2.98 -11.14 -29.82
CA ILE A 53 -1.83 -10.23 -29.60
C ILE A 53 -0.48 -10.96 -29.84
N LYS A 54 -0.36 -11.69 -30.94
CA LYS A 54 0.91 -12.24 -31.40
C LYS A 54 1.09 -11.76 -32.83
N GLU A 55 1.90 -10.70 -32.99
CA GLU A 55 2.49 -10.15 -34.22
C GLU A 55 2.29 -8.63 -34.44
N SER A 56 2.44 -7.84 -33.38
CA SER A 56 2.81 -6.42 -33.50
C SER A 56 3.78 -5.97 -32.40
N LYS A 57 4.75 -6.83 -32.05
CA LYS A 57 5.96 -6.39 -31.34
C LYS A 57 7.07 -6.20 -32.35
N ASN A 58 7.05 -5.08 -33.04
CA ASN A 58 8.21 -4.60 -33.77
C ASN A 58 8.37 -3.08 -33.55
N SER A 59 8.91 -2.73 -32.39
CA SER A 59 9.69 -1.51 -32.19
C SER A 59 10.39 -1.53 -30.82
N ASN A 60 11.72 -1.73 -30.89
CA ASN A 60 12.76 -1.31 -29.95
C ASN A 60 12.75 -1.83 -28.50
N THR A 61 13.69 -2.75 -28.32
CA THR A 61 14.27 -3.38 -27.13
C THR A 61 14.89 -2.40 -26.13
N LYS A 62 14.41 -2.44 -24.87
CA LYS A 62 15.16 -2.51 -23.59
C LYS A 62 14.31 -2.09 -22.37
N ASP A 63 13.18 -1.42 -22.59
CA ASP A 63 12.33 -0.90 -21.51
C ASP A 63 11.14 -1.82 -21.13
N GLU A 64 10.80 -2.82 -21.96
CA GLU A 64 9.62 -3.69 -21.73
C GLU A 64 9.83 -4.80 -20.68
N GLU A 65 11.05 -5.32 -20.50
CA GLU A 65 11.33 -6.36 -19.49
C GLU A 65 11.22 -5.77 -18.07
N ASN A 66 11.72 -4.55 -17.88
CA ASN A 66 11.69 -3.86 -16.59
C ASN A 66 10.26 -3.50 -16.12
N ILE A 67 9.33 -3.26 -17.05
CA ILE A 67 7.92 -2.94 -16.73
C ILE A 67 7.13 -4.19 -16.34
N LYS A 68 7.37 -5.33 -16.99
CA LYS A 68 6.71 -6.60 -16.65
C LYS A 68 7.13 -7.10 -15.28
N ASP A 69 8.43 -7.03 -14.98
CA ASP A 69 8.97 -7.45 -13.69
C ASP A 69 8.42 -6.57 -12.56
N ASN A 70 8.33 -5.25 -12.77
CA ASN A 70 7.72 -4.35 -11.78
C ASN A 70 6.23 -4.62 -11.57
N PHE A 71 5.46 -4.90 -12.62
CA PHE A 71 4.03 -5.20 -12.49
C PHE A 71 3.78 -6.52 -11.74
N GLU A 72 4.56 -7.56 -12.02
CA GLU A 72 4.47 -8.83 -11.30
C GLU A 72 4.83 -8.66 -9.82
N ILE A 73 5.88 -7.91 -9.51
CA ILE A 73 6.29 -7.60 -8.13
C ILE A 73 5.18 -6.85 -7.38
N ILE A 74 4.56 -5.83 -8.01
CA ILE A 74 3.48 -5.05 -7.39
C ILE A 74 2.26 -5.94 -7.11
N ASN A 75 1.87 -6.79 -8.07
CA ASN A 75 0.73 -7.71 -7.88
C ASN A 75 1.00 -8.74 -6.79
N LYS A 76 2.22 -9.29 -6.74
CA LYS A 76 2.62 -10.22 -5.69
C LYS A 76 2.59 -9.55 -4.32
N LYS A 77 3.09 -8.32 -4.21
CA LYS A 77 3.00 -7.50 -2.99
C LYS A 77 1.54 -7.24 -2.58
N LYS A 78 0.68 -6.89 -3.53
CA LYS A 78 -0.75 -6.66 -3.29
C LYS A 78 -1.46 -7.92 -2.78
N SER A 79 -1.20 -9.08 -3.39
CA SER A 79 -1.77 -10.37 -2.94
C SER A 79 -1.38 -10.67 -1.50
N LEU A 80 -0.09 -10.59 -1.19
CA LEU A 80 0.41 -10.85 0.17
C LEU A 80 -0.19 -9.87 1.20
N GLN A 81 -0.29 -8.59 0.85
CA GLN A 81 -0.93 -7.61 1.71
C GLN A 81 -2.41 -7.90 1.91
N SER A 82 -3.12 -8.33 0.86
CA SER A 82 -4.53 -8.69 0.94
C SER A 82 -4.75 -9.87 1.87
N ASP A 83 -3.91 -10.90 1.81
CA ASP A 83 -4.03 -12.09 2.68
C ASP A 83 -3.83 -11.73 4.15
N ILE A 84 -2.76 -10.97 4.46
CA ILE A 84 -2.46 -10.51 5.83
C ILE A 84 -3.55 -9.56 6.33
N ALA A 85 -4.01 -8.63 5.48
CA ALA A 85 -5.08 -7.70 5.82
C ALA A 85 -6.39 -8.46 6.08
N GLY A 86 -6.73 -9.44 5.23
CA GLY A 86 -7.92 -10.26 5.36
C GLY A 86 -7.97 -11.02 6.68
N GLU A 87 -6.86 -11.60 7.11
CA GLU A 87 -6.77 -12.27 8.41
C GLU A 87 -7.04 -11.29 9.57
N LYS A 88 -6.39 -10.12 9.57
CA LYS A 88 -6.56 -9.10 10.61
C LYS A 88 -7.97 -8.51 10.61
N ILE A 89 -8.50 -8.19 9.43
CA ILE A 89 -9.87 -7.69 9.26
C ILE A 89 -10.85 -8.72 9.80
N GLY A 90 -10.69 -10.00 9.45
CA GLY A 90 -11.54 -11.08 9.96
C GLY A 90 -11.60 -11.11 11.49
N LYS A 91 -10.44 -11.01 12.16
CA LYS A 91 -10.37 -10.93 13.64
C LYS A 91 -11.12 -9.73 14.20
N LEU A 92 -10.94 -8.55 13.62
CA LEU A 92 -11.61 -7.32 14.06
C LEU A 92 -13.13 -7.37 13.80
N LEU A 93 -13.56 -7.92 12.67
CA LEU A 93 -14.97 -8.12 12.35
C LEU A 93 -15.66 -9.05 13.35
N LEU A 94 -14.97 -10.10 13.81
CA LEU A 94 -15.48 -10.98 14.88
C LEU A 94 -15.57 -10.27 16.23
N GLN A 95 -14.72 -9.28 16.48
CA GLN A 95 -14.83 -8.35 17.62
C GLN A 95 -15.91 -7.28 17.40
N GLY A 96 -16.50 -7.27 16.21
CA GLY A 96 -17.58 -6.40 15.75
C GLY A 96 -17.15 -4.99 15.40
N TRP A 97 -15.91 -4.84 14.94
CA TRP A 97 -15.50 -3.69 14.15
C TRP A 97 -16.26 -3.66 12.83
N THR A 98 -16.29 -2.50 12.19
CA THR A 98 -16.97 -2.29 10.90
C THR A 98 -15.94 -2.08 9.80
N LEU A 99 -16.04 -2.86 8.73
CA LEU A 99 -15.28 -2.64 7.49
C LEU A 99 -15.89 -1.47 6.71
N LEU A 100 -15.05 -0.59 6.20
CA LEU A 100 -15.47 0.60 5.45
C LEU A 100 -15.16 0.43 3.96
N ASP A 101 -15.86 1.19 3.12
CA ASP A 101 -15.63 1.26 1.67
C ASP A 101 -14.46 2.19 1.28
N ASN A 102 -13.79 2.76 2.29
CA ASN A 102 -12.62 3.61 2.11
C ASN A 102 -11.33 2.78 2.21
N PHE A 103 -10.29 3.22 1.51
CA PHE A 103 -8.98 2.56 1.49
C PHE A 103 -7.90 3.40 2.15
N CYS A 104 -6.85 2.74 2.64
CA CYS A 104 -5.68 3.39 3.20
C CYS A 104 -4.95 4.23 2.14
N GLN A 105 -4.64 5.48 2.50
CA GLN A 105 -3.95 6.44 1.62
C GLN A 105 -2.41 6.30 1.67
N ASN A 106 -1.88 5.41 2.51
CA ASN A 106 -0.45 5.16 2.58
C ASN A 106 0.02 4.41 1.33
N GLU A 107 1.00 4.93 0.61
CA GLU A 107 1.58 4.31 -0.60
C GLU A 107 2.09 2.88 -0.36
N ASN A 108 2.47 2.56 0.89
CA ASN A 108 2.91 1.22 1.27
C ASN A 108 1.77 0.22 1.48
N CYS A 109 0.51 0.67 1.53
CA CYS A 109 -0.68 -0.16 1.72
C CYS A 109 -1.56 -0.14 0.47
N ILE A 110 -1.43 -1.16 -0.38
CA ILE A 110 -2.05 -1.15 -1.71
C ILE A 110 -3.46 -1.73 -1.63
N GLY A 111 -4.47 -0.85 -1.67
CA GLY A 111 -5.89 -1.27 -1.72
C GLY A 111 -6.39 -1.92 -0.42
N VAL A 112 -5.77 -1.60 0.72
CA VAL A 112 -6.17 -2.12 2.03
C VAL A 112 -7.36 -1.30 2.54
N PRO A 113 -8.53 -1.91 2.80
CA PRO A 113 -9.68 -1.20 3.31
C PRO A 113 -9.48 -0.76 4.77
N LEU A 114 -10.11 0.35 5.13
CA LEU A 114 -10.13 0.89 6.50
C LEU A 114 -11.20 0.19 7.32
N VAL A 115 -10.96 0.11 8.63
CA VAL A 115 -11.91 -0.42 9.61
C VAL A 115 -12.14 0.61 10.71
N ARG A 116 -13.25 0.51 11.43
CA ARG A 116 -13.49 1.33 12.62
C ARG A 116 -14.12 0.52 13.73
N ASP A 117 -13.82 0.89 14.97
CA ASP A 117 -14.57 0.42 16.13
C ASP A 117 -15.98 1.03 16.11
N ARG A 118 -16.94 0.36 16.75
CA ARG A 118 -18.31 0.87 16.95
C ARG A 118 -18.34 2.15 17.79
N ASN A 119 -17.39 2.29 18.70
CA ASN A 119 -17.33 3.41 19.62
C ASN A 119 -16.36 4.52 19.18
N ASP A 120 -15.62 4.31 18.10
CA ASP A 120 -14.65 5.26 17.59
C ASP A 120 -15.11 5.89 16.27
N ILE A 121 -14.73 7.14 16.08
CA ILE A 121 -14.93 7.92 14.86
C ILE A 121 -13.72 7.84 13.92
N MET A 122 -12.58 7.37 14.44
CA MET A 122 -11.37 7.16 13.65
C MET A 122 -11.50 5.92 12.77
N GLU A 123 -11.01 6.04 11.54
CA GLU A 123 -10.91 4.96 10.56
C GLU A 123 -9.46 4.49 10.51
N THR A 124 -9.18 3.23 10.83
CA THR A 124 -7.82 2.71 10.99
C THR A 124 -7.47 1.73 9.88
N CYS A 125 -6.23 1.80 9.37
CA CYS A 125 -5.68 0.77 8.51
C CYS A 125 -5.11 -0.39 9.33
N VAL A 126 -5.55 -1.62 9.07
CA VAL A 126 -5.11 -2.83 9.80
C VAL A 126 -3.63 -3.21 9.57
N LEU A 127 -3.03 -2.74 8.47
CA LEU A 127 -1.65 -3.06 8.13
C LEU A 127 -0.68 -2.06 8.74
N CYS A 128 -0.84 -0.77 8.45
CA CYS A 128 0.09 0.27 8.91
C CYS A 128 -0.33 0.97 10.21
N GLY A 129 -1.56 0.78 10.68
CA GLY A 129 -2.06 1.41 11.90
C GLY A 129 -2.38 2.90 11.77
N ASN A 130 -2.27 3.48 10.56
CA ASN A 130 -2.63 4.87 10.34
C ASN A 130 -4.12 5.09 10.60
N ASN A 131 -4.43 6.21 11.26
CA ASN A 131 -5.79 6.63 11.56
C ASN A 131 -6.19 7.81 10.66
N TYR A 132 -7.41 7.75 10.17
CA TYR A 132 -8.04 8.71 9.28
C TYR A 132 -9.35 9.19 9.91
N MET A 133 -9.82 10.36 9.47
CA MET A 133 -11.13 10.88 9.86
C MET A 133 -11.84 11.29 8.58
N SER A 134 -13.02 10.72 8.31
CA SER A 134 -13.85 11.22 7.22
C SER A 134 -14.39 12.61 7.52
N GLU A 135 -14.69 13.37 6.47
CA GLU A 135 -15.25 14.72 6.57
C GLU A 135 -16.51 14.77 7.44
N SER A 136 -17.39 13.77 7.28
CA SER A 136 -18.61 13.65 8.09
C SER A 136 -18.31 13.46 9.59
N ASN A 137 -17.28 12.69 9.94
CA ASN A 137 -16.86 12.48 11.32
C ASN A 137 -16.11 13.70 11.87
N TYR A 138 -15.35 14.40 11.03
CA TYR A 138 -14.73 15.68 11.38
C TYR A 138 -15.77 16.73 11.78
N ILE A 139 -16.81 16.92 10.97
CA ILE A 139 -17.90 17.87 11.26
C ILE A 139 -18.65 17.48 12.54
N LYS A 140 -18.94 16.19 12.74
CA LYS A 140 -19.57 15.70 13.99
C LYS A 140 -18.72 15.97 15.22
N LYS A 141 -17.40 15.74 15.12
CA LYS A 141 -16.45 15.92 16.22
C LYS A 141 -16.25 17.39 16.57
N PHE A 142 -16.14 18.25 15.57
CA PHE A 142 -15.72 19.63 15.76
C PHE A 142 -16.81 20.68 15.64
N LYS A 143 -18.07 20.32 15.31
CA LYS A 143 -19.24 21.20 15.27
C LYS A 143 -18.89 22.68 15.01
N MET A 144 -18.28 22.99 13.86
CA MET A 144 -18.29 24.37 13.41
C MET A 144 -19.70 24.63 12.89
N GLN A 145 -20.56 25.19 13.74
CA GLN A 145 -21.69 25.93 13.23
C GLN A 145 -21.11 27.04 12.36
N PRO A 146 -21.45 27.15 11.06
CA PRO A 146 -21.37 28.46 10.44
C PRO A 146 -22.43 29.31 11.15
N GLU A 147 -22.02 30.06 12.17
CA GLU A 147 -22.73 31.29 12.51
C GLU A 147 -22.59 32.17 11.27
N ILE A 148 -23.58 32.07 10.38
CA ILE A 148 -23.83 33.10 9.40
C ILE A 148 -24.16 34.33 10.25
N PRO A 149 -23.36 35.41 10.21
CA PRO A 149 -23.78 36.67 10.81
C PRO A 149 -25.01 37.09 10.02
N THR A 150 -26.18 36.91 10.61
CA THR A 150 -27.40 37.50 10.07
C THR A 150 -27.23 38.99 10.28
N ILE A 151 -26.98 39.72 9.18
CA ILE A 151 -27.02 41.17 9.18
C ILE A 151 -28.48 41.54 9.52
N GLU A 152 -28.70 41.91 10.77
CA GLU A 152 -29.95 42.48 11.24
C GLU A 152 -30.16 43.82 10.52
N ASN A 153 -30.93 43.79 9.43
CA ASN A 153 -31.58 44.99 8.95
C ASN A 153 -32.68 45.34 9.95
N HIS A 154 -32.36 46.27 10.84
CA HIS A 154 -33.35 47.05 11.58
C HIS A 154 -34.37 47.63 10.59
N ASN A 155 -35.63 47.20 10.71
CA ASN A 155 -36.77 48.04 10.44
C ASN A 155 -37.94 47.59 11.33
N ASP A 156 -38.34 48.51 12.20
CA ASP A 156 -39.50 48.45 13.06
C ASP A 156 -40.80 48.10 12.30
N SER A 157 -41.58 47.15 12.83
CA SER A 157 -42.94 47.44 13.33
C SER A 157 -43.79 46.18 13.61
N LYS A 158 -44.33 46.15 14.84
CA LYS A 158 -45.60 45.54 15.30
C LYS A 158 -45.66 44.04 15.71
N LYS A 159 -45.76 43.90 17.05
CA LYS A 159 -46.28 42.84 17.95
C LYS A 159 -47.71 42.33 17.60
N PRO A 160 -48.35 41.40 18.37
CA PRO A 160 -47.96 40.10 19.00
C PRO A 160 -48.76 38.91 18.41
N THR A 161 -48.59 37.66 18.90
CA THR A 161 -49.65 36.82 19.55
C THR A 161 -49.35 35.30 19.54
N THR A 162 -49.15 34.73 20.75
CA THR A 162 -49.52 33.40 21.32
C THR A 162 -48.96 32.04 20.87
N GLY A 163 -48.61 31.22 21.87
CA GLY A 163 -48.63 29.74 21.90
C GLY A 163 -47.23 29.09 22.00
N SER A 164 -46.64 28.79 23.16
CA SER A 164 -46.94 27.81 24.23
C SER A 164 -46.51 26.35 23.93
N VAL A 165 -45.84 25.75 24.94
CA VAL A 165 -45.64 24.31 25.26
C VAL A 165 -44.42 23.62 24.59
N ASN A 166 -43.26 23.45 25.25
CA ASN A 166 -42.81 22.51 26.33
C ASN A 166 -41.98 21.34 25.75
N GLN A 167 -40.69 21.23 26.11
CA GLN A 167 -40.09 20.41 27.20
C GLN A 167 -39.64 19.01 26.79
N SER A 168 -38.35 18.75 27.04
CA SER A 168 -37.74 17.56 27.68
C SER A 168 -36.22 17.71 27.45
N GLU A 169 -35.36 18.06 28.40
CA GLU A 169 -35.12 17.56 29.77
C GLU A 169 -34.87 16.04 29.84
N PHE A 170 -33.59 15.65 29.84
CA PHE A 170 -32.95 14.69 30.79
C PHE A 170 -31.42 14.71 30.58
N PHE A 171 -30.56 15.28 31.46
CA PHE A 171 -30.06 14.80 32.78
C PHE A 171 -29.16 13.54 32.63
N LEU A 172 -27.90 13.41 33.07
CA LEU A 172 -26.82 14.22 33.70
C LEU A 172 -25.53 13.35 33.58
N GLU A 173 -24.32 13.88 33.32
CA GLU A 173 -23.23 14.17 34.29
C GLU A 173 -22.46 12.96 34.86
N HIS A 174 -21.18 13.20 35.19
CA HIS A 174 -20.12 12.38 35.81
C HIS A 174 -19.07 11.85 34.79
N LEU A 175 -17.77 12.17 34.84
CA LEU A 175 -16.89 12.52 35.96
C LEU A 175 -15.73 13.45 35.54
N GLU A 176 -15.37 14.35 36.45
CA GLU A 176 -14.00 14.86 36.60
C GLU A 176 -13.18 13.92 37.53
N LYS A 177 -11.91 13.73 37.15
CA LYS A 177 -10.73 13.38 37.97
C LYS A 177 -10.65 11.99 38.62
N GLU A 178 -9.76 11.16 38.08
CA GLU A 178 -8.74 10.48 38.89
C GLU A 178 -7.46 10.19 38.08
N LYS A 179 -6.33 10.15 38.80
CA LYS A 179 -4.94 10.07 38.34
C LYS A 179 -4.53 8.62 38.02
N LEU A 180 -3.41 8.50 37.27
CA LEU A 180 -2.50 7.34 37.18
C LEU A 180 -3.10 6.03 36.63
N ASP A 181 -2.82 5.69 35.37
CA ASP A 181 -1.67 4.84 35.04
C ASP A 181 -1.59 4.57 33.53
N SER A 182 -0.39 4.79 33.00
CA SER A 182 0.03 4.41 31.65
C SER A 182 0.28 2.91 31.60
N PRO A 183 -0.07 2.24 30.49
CA PRO A 183 0.77 1.13 30.04
C PRO A 183 0.93 1.16 28.52
N TYR A 184 1.85 1.99 28.01
CA TYR A 184 2.62 1.60 26.83
C TYR A 184 3.69 0.60 27.28
N PRO A 185 3.78 -0.62 26.73
CA PRO A 185 5.02 -1.36 26.81
C PRO A 185 6.01 -0.80 25.77
N LYS A 186 7.14 -0.38 26.34
CA LYS A 186 8.37 0.08 25.73
C LYS A 186 9.01 -1.04 24.89
N LEU A 187 9.61 -0.66 23.77
CA LEU A 187 10.60 -1.46 23.05
C LEU A 187 11.62 -2.07 24.03
N MET A 188 11.95 -3.34 23.85
CA MET A 188 13.17 -3.91 24.39
C MET A 188 13.86 -4.76 23.34
N GLU A 189 15.16 -4.49 23.25
CA GLU A 189 16.13 -5.03 22.32
C GLU A 189 16.46 -6.50 22.61
N ILE A 190 17.12 -7.08 21.62
CA ILE A 190 17.61 -8.46 21.46
C ILE A 190 18.65 -8.79 22.55
N ASP A 191 18.73 -10.05 22.99
CA ASP A 191 20.00 -10.80 23.07
C ASP A 191 19.84 -12.28 23.49
N GLU A 192 20.89 -13.04 23.18
CA GLU A 192 20.99 -14.46 22.86
C GLU A 192 21.03 -15.47 24.04
N ASN A 193 20.74 -16.73 23.70
CA ASN A 193 21.26 -18.02 24.23
C ASN A 193 20.71 -18.68 25.52
N SER A 194 20.12 -19.87 25.33
CA SER A 194 20.34 -21.20 26.00
C SER A 194 19.04 -22.05 25.97
N GLU A 195 18.94 -23.13 25.17
CA GLU A 195 19.17 -24.56 25.52
C GLU A 195 18.31 -25.07 26.71
N THR A 196 17.49 -26.13 26.70
CA THR A 196 17.47 -27.45 26.03
C THR A 196 16.11 -28.16 26.23
N SER A 197 15.73 -29.10 25.34
CA SER A 197 15.10 -30.43 25.56
C SER A 197 14.39 -30.89 24.26
N ASN A 198 15.02 -31.65 23.35
CA ASN A 198 15.35 -33.08 23.36
C ASN A 198 14.12 -34.02 23.26
N VAL A 199 13.81 -34.46 22.03
CA VAL A 199 13.33 -35.82 21.71
C VAL A 199 14.07 -36.26 20.44
N ASN A 200 14.77 -37.39 20.54
CA ASN A 200 15.63 -38.00 19.53
C ASN A 200 14.86 -38.92 18.57
N ASP A 201 15.65 -39.36 17.56
CA ASP A 201 15.66 -40.63 16.81
C ASP A 201 15.06 -40.56 15.38
N VAL A 202 15.73 -40.92 14.26
CA VAL A 202 16.79 -41.92 13.98
C VAL A 202 17.54 -41.57 12.65
N ARG A 203 18.90 -41.69 12.65
CA ARG A 203 19.90 -42.15 11.62
C ARG A 203 19.69 -41.83 10.11
N ASP A 204 20.71 -41.47 9.32
CA ASP A 204 21.98 -42.17 9.06
C ASP A 204 23.17 -41.26 8.69
N GLN A 205 24.38 -41.80 8.90
CA GLN A 205 25.72 -41.19 8.85
C GLN A 205 26.40 -41.34 7.48
N GLU A 206 27.35 -40.45 7.16
CA GLU A 206 28.78 -40.75 6.86
C GLU A 206 29.49 -39.44 6.43
N SER A 207 30.39 -38.89 7.27
CA SER A 207 31.87 -39.00 7.25
C SER A 207 32.52 -38.09 6.15
N ILE A 208 33.47 -37.18 6.44
CA ILE A 208 34.86 -37.41 6.85
C ILE A 208 35.49 -36.08 7.35
N THR A 209 36.43 -36.25 8.30
CA THR A 209 37.49 -35.42 8.91
C THR A 209 38.12 -34.30 8.03
N GLU A 210 38.77 -33.22 8.52
CA GLU A 210 39.91 -33.20 9.45
C GLU A 210 40.43 -31.76 9.69
N SER A 211 40.98 -31.51 10.90
CA SER A 211 42.09 -30.57 11.26
C SER A 211 41.91 -29.03 11.37
N ILE A 212 42.41 -28.51 12.49
CA ILE A 212 42.66 -27.09 12.86
C ILE A 212 44.18 -26.83 12.74
N PRO A 213 44.68 -25.66 12.25
CA PRO A 213 45.45 -24.80 13.17
C PRO A 213 45.41 -23.26 12.90
N LEU A 214 45.80 -22.54 13.95
CA LEU A 214 45.92 -21.08 14.13
C LEU A 214 46.90 -20.33 13.19
N LYS A 215 46.53 -19.07 12.90
CA LYS A 215 47.33 -17.81 12.73
C LYS A 215 48.41 -17.72 11.62
N LYS A 216 48.22 -16.78 10.67
CA LYS A 216 48.94 -15.47 10.56
C LYS A 216 48.60 -14.73 9.25
N HIS A 217 48.30 -13.43 9.38
CA HIS A 217 48.43 -12.30 8.44
C HIS A 217 48.32 -12.53 6.91
N THR A 218 47.26 -11.96 6.31
CA THR A 218 47.34 -11.15 5.08
C THR A 218 46.21 -10.12 5.04
N LYS A 219 46.57 -8.86 4.73
CA LYS A 219 45.67 -7.72 4.53
C LYS A 219 44.84 -7.90 3.25
N THR A 220 43.79 -7.07 3.14
CA THR A 220 43.02 -6.67 1.94
C THR A 220 42.05 -7.71 1.36
N TYR A 221 40.92 -7.23 0.83
CA TYR A 221 39.80 -7.97 0.21
C TYR A 221 38.58 -8.35 1.08
N THR A 222 38.03 -7.40 1.84
CA THR A 222 36.59 -7.44 2.21
C THR A 222 35.92 -6.06 2.31
N SER A 223 36.70 -4.96 2.41
CA SER A 223 36.15 -3.62 2.67
C SER A 223 35.58 -2.87 1.45
N THR A 224 35.97 -3.22 0.21
CA THR A 224 35.56 -2.48 -0.99
C THR A 224 34.16 -2.85 -1.46
N ASN A 225 33.77 -4.13 -1.30
CA ASN A 225 32.42 -4.59 -1.63
C ASN A 225 31.36 -3.90 -0.76
N THR A 226 31.65 -3.75 0.54
CA THR A 226 30.74 -3.05 1.46
C THR A 226 30.61 -1.56 1.14
N THR A 227 31.68 -0.88 0.73
CA THR A 227 31.62 0.55 0.40
C THR A 227 30.91 0.81 -0.93
N VAL A 228 31.10 -0.06 -1.92
CA VAL A 228 30.40 0.04 -3.20
C VAL A 228 28.90 -0.17 -3.01
N SER A 229 28.47 -1.18 -2.25
CA SER A 229 27.04 -1.40 -1.97
C SER A 229 26.39 -0.26 -1.17
N ILE A 230 27.14 0.39 -0.26
CA ILE A 230 26.66 1.57 0.46
C ILE A 230 26.49 2.77 -0.50
N LEU A 231 27.41 2.95 -1.44
CA LEU A 231 27.35 4.03 -2.44
C LEU A 231 26.22 3.80 -3.44
N GLU A 232 25.98 2.55 -3.87
CA GLU A 232 24.85 2.17 -4.73
C GLU A 232 23.51 2.53 -4.09
N ARG A 233 23.30 2.13 -2.82
CA ARG A 233 22.07 2.47 -2.09
C ARG A 233 21.89 3.99 -1.89
N LYS A 234 22.99 4.73 -1.68
CA LYS A 234 22.94 6.20 -1.60
C LYS A 234 22.57 6.82 -2.95
N MET A 235 23.06 6.26 -4.06
CA MET A 235 22.76 6.75 -5.40
C MET A 235 21.29 6.51 -5.77
N GLU A 236 20.73 5.35 -5.43
CA GLU A 236 19.30 5.05 -5.59
C GLU A 236 18.41 6.02 -4.77
N TYR A 237 18.80 6.31 -3.53
CA TYR A 237 18.09 7.27 -2.68
C TYR A 237 18.10 8.69 -3.29
N LEU A 238 19.24 9.15 -3.79
CA LEU A 238 19.37 10.47 -4.42
C LEU A 238 18.53 10.57 -5.69
N LEU A 239 18.50 9.54 -6.53
CA LEU A 239 17.67 9.48 -7.74
C LEU A 239 16.17 9.46 -7.41
N SER A 240 15.76 8.70 -6.39
CA SER A 240 14.37 8.70 -5.92
C SER A 240 13.94 10.06 -5.37
N THR A 241 14.85 10.75 -4.67
CA THR A 241 14.60 12.09 -4.12
C THR A 241 14.49 13.15 -5.22
N LEU A 242 15.31 13.04 -6.27
CA LEU A 242 15.27 13.93 -7.43
C LEU A 242 13.91 13.89 -8.14
N GLY A 243 13.29 12.71 -8.26
CA GLY A 243 11.97 12.55 -8.88
C GLY A 243 10.81 13.10 -8.05
N LYS A 244 11.03 13.39 -6.75
CA LYS A 244 10.00 13.85 -5.81
C LYS A 244 10.11 15.32 -5.45
N THR A 245 11.25 15.98 -5.72
CA THR A 245 11.44 17.40 -5.43
C THR A 245 11.21 18.26 -6.66
N SER A 246 10.52 19.38 -6.49
CA SER A 246 10.35 20.44 -7.49
C SER A 246 11.15 21.71 -7.14
N ASP A 247 11.88 21.69 -6.03
CA ASP A 247 12.70 22.83 -5.61
C ASP A 247 14.06 22.81 -6.30
N ILE A 248 14.44 23.97 -6.86
CA ILE A 248 15.64 24.14 -7.68
C ILE A 248 16.90 23.94 -6.83
N LYS A 249 16.89 24.42 -5.58
CA LYS A 249 18.06 24.33 -4.70
C LYS A 249 18.34 22.89 -4.29
N THR A 250 17.32 22.16 -3.85
CA THR A 250 17.44 20.72 -3.54
C THR A 250 17.82 19.91 -4.77
N THR A 251 17.30 20.26 -5.95
CA THR A 251 17.71 19.63 -7.23
C THR A 251 19.20 19.81 -7.47
N THR A 252 19.74 21.04 -7.32
CA THR A 252 21.18 21.28 -7.49
C THR A 252 22.03 20.55 -6.45
N ASP A 253 21.59 20.51 -5.18
CA ASP A 253 22.30 19.81 -4.11
C ASP A 253 22.36 18.29 -4.34
N ILE A 254 21.27 17.71 -4.86
CA ILE A 254 21.20 16.29 -5.22
C ILE A 254 22.13 15.98 -6.40
N LEU A 255 22.16 16.82 -7.45
CA LEU A 255 23.05 16.62 -8.58
C LEU A 255 24.54 16.66 -8.17
N VAL A 256 24.92 17.59 -7.30
CA VAL A 256 26.28 17.66 -6.73
C VAL A 256 26.60 16.43 -5.87
N ALA A 257 25.63 15.91 -5.11
CA ALA A 257 25.82 14.69 -4.32
C ALA A 257 26.00 13.44 -5.21
N ILE A 258 25.28 13.36 -6.33
CA ILE A 258 25.42 12.28 -7.32
C ILE A 258 26.80 12.32 -7.96
N GLU A 259 27.29 13.50 -8.34
CA GLU A 259 28.63 13.68 -8.92
C GLU A 259 29.72 13.21 -7.95
N LYS A 260 29.62 13.57 -6.67
CA LYS A 260 30.56 13.12 -5.62
C LYS A 260 30.54 11.60 -5.43
N CYS A 261 29.36 10.97 -5.51
CA CYS A 261 29.25 9.51 -5.43
C CYS A 261 29.90 8.82 -6.64
N ALA A 262 29.72 9.36 -7.84
CA ALA A 262 30.32 8.82 -9.06
C ALA A 262 31.87 8.90 -9.03
N ILE A 263 32.42 10.00 -8.51
CA ILE A 263 33.87 10.16 -8.30
C ILE A 263 34.39 9.12 -7.29
N ALA A 264 33.73 8.98 -6.14
CA ALA A 264 34.12 8.00 -5.12
C ALA A 264 34.08 6.55 -5.65
N ILE A 265 33.08 6.19 -6.46
CA ILE A 265 33.00 4.87 -7.11
C ILE A 265 34.16 4.67 -8.09
N LYS A 266 34.52 5.70 -8.86
CA LYS A 266 35.64 5.66 -9.81
C LYS A 266 36.98 5.45 -9.09
N GLU A 267 37.18 6.12 -7.96
CA GLU A 267 38.37 5.94 -7.11
C GLU A 267 38.40 4.55 -6.47
N CYS A 268 37.25 3.99 -6.06
CA CYS A 268 37.16 2.64 -5.50
C CYS A 268 37.40 1.52 -6.53
N ARG A 269 37.20 1.79 -7.83
CA ARG A 269 37.45 0.82 -8.93
C ARG A 269 38.89 0.89 -9.48
N GLY A 270 39.68 1.87 -9.09
CA GLY A 270 41.05 2.10 -9.56
C GLY A 270 42.16 1.55 -8.65
N LEU A 271 41.85 0.60 -7.76
CA LEU A 271 42.79 -0.11 -6.87
C LEU A 271 42.93 -1.58 -7.25
#